data_AF-A0A953IR43-F1
#
_entry.id   AF-A0A953IR43-F1
#
_cell.length_a   1.000
_cell.length_b   1.000
_cell.length_c   1.000
_cell.angle_alpha   90.00
_cell.angle_beta   90.00
_cell.angle_gamma   90.00
#
_symmetry.space_group_name_H-M   'P 1'
#
loop_
_entity.id
_entity.type
_entity.pdbx_description
1 polymer ?
#
loop_
_entity_poly.entity_id
_entity_poly.type
_entity_poly.pdbx_seq_one_letter_code
_entity_poly.pdbx_strand_id
1 'polypeptide(L)'
;GGQEIGMACDFSIAQDLARFGQAGPKHGSAPIGGATDFLPYMIGCEQAMVSGLLCEPFSAHKAYRLGIISEVVPALKVDGKFVANPTVCTDRWLDEFGRIVHGEPKTGAAAAESQALLKRGTIDLSLLDERVEALCTKLLYTFPECTTKTVEELRKPKLNAWNANKENARDWLALNMMTEARAGFRAFNEGTRETGREVDFVALRRALAANTRWSDELSESIQPRARG
;
A
#
# COMPACT_ATOMS: atom_id res chain seq x y z
N GLY A 1 -5.60 -4.28 5.25
CA GLY A 1 -5.50 -5.51 4.41
C GLY A 1 -4.05 -5.95 4.27
N GLY A 2 -3.60 -6.33 3.08
CA GLY A 2 -2.31 -6.99 2.87
C GLY A 2 -1.07 -6.20 3.30
N GLN A 3 -0.97 -4.92 2.94
CA GLN A 3 0.16 -4.08 3.37
C GLN A 3 0.23 -3.94 4.90
N GLU A 4 -0.92 -3.83 5.56
CA GLU A 4 -1.00 -3.64 7.01
C GLU A 4 -0.54 -4.88 7.78
N ILE A 5 -0.79 -6.08 7.24
CA ILE A 5 -0.25 -7.33 7.80
C ILE A 5 1.28 -7.32 7.72
N GLY A 6 1.85 -6.94 6.58
CA GLY A 6 3.31 -6.78 6.44
C GLY A 6 3.87 -5.73 7.41
N MET A 7 3.16 -4.62 7.60
CA MET A 7 3.57 -3.59 8.57
C MET A 7 3.43 -4.04 10.02
N ALA A 8 2.61 -5.04 10.34
CA ALA A 8 2.55 -5.61 11.69
C ALA A 8 3.81 -6.41 12.03
N CYS A 9 4.50 -6.98 11.03
CA CYS A 9 5.79 -7.65 11.18
C CYS A 9 6.91 -6.65 11.57
N ASP A 10 8.05 -7.19 12.03
CA ASP A 10 9.24 -6.40 12.36
C ASP A 10 10.18 -6.20 11.16
N PHE A 11 10.17 -7.17 10.26
CA PHE A 11 10.97 -7.17 9.05
C PHE A 11 10.05 -7.35 7.85
N SER A 12 10.34 -6.63 6.77
CA SER A 12 9.62 -6.73 5.51
C SER A 12 10.64 -6.68 4.37
N ILE A 13 10.71 -7.77 3.62
CA ILE A 13 11.53 -7.89 2.41
C ILE A 13 10.55 -8.08 1.25
N ALA A 14 10.80 -7.39 0.13
CA ALA A 14 9.93 -7.49 -1.03
C ALA A 14 10.72 -7.72 -2.32
N GLN A 15 10.04 -8.33 -3.28
CA GLN A 15 10.46 -8.23 -4.67
C GLN A 15 10.11 -6.84 -5.25
N ASP A 16 10.86 -6.38 -6.24
CA ASP A 16 10.87 -4.99 -6.68
C ASP A 16 9.72 -4.55 -7.62
N LEU A 17 8.98 -5.50 -8.19
CA LEU A 17 7.72 -5.31 -8.91
C LEU A 17 6.52 -5.17 -7.96
N ALA A 18 6.68 -5.40 -6.65
CA ALA A 18 5.61 -5.22 -5.68
C ALA A 18 5.14 -3.76 -5.63
N ARG A 19 3.85 -3.58 -5.36
CA ARG A 19 3.20 -2.27 -5.21
C ARG A 19 2.62 -2.14 -3.81
N PHE A 20 2.92 -1.02 -3.18
CA PHE A 20 2.52 -0.67 -1.83
C PHE A 20 1.50 0.46 -1.90
N GLY A 21 0.51 0.48 -1.01
CA GLY A 21 -0.48 1.55 -0.99
C GLY A 21 -1.73 1.14 -0.23
N GLN A 22 -2.43 2.15 0.27
CA GLN A 22 -3.74 1.98 0.89
C GLN A 22 -4.83 2.22 -0.15
N ALA A 23 -5.97 1.56 0.04
CA ALA A 23 -7.13 1.70 -0.83
C ALA A 23 -8.35 2.27 -0.09
N GLY A 24 -8.29 2.37 1.24
CA GLY A 24 -9.44 2.58 2.11
C GLY A 24 -10.36 3.71 1.64
N PRO A 25 -9.94 4.99 1.72
CA PRO A 25 -10.79 6.14 1.39
C PRO A 25 -11.44 6.10 0.00
N LYS A 26 -10.82 5.45 -0.99
CA LYS A 26 -11.39 5.30 -2.34
C LYS A 26 -12.46 4.20 -2.45
N HIS A 27 -12.54 3.30 -1.47
CA HIS A 27 -13.44 2.14 -1.50
C HIS A 27 -14.36 2.10 -0.29
N GLY A 28 -14.65 3.26 0.30
CA GLY A 28 -15.53 3.39 1.46
C GLY A 28 -14.94 2.80 2.74
N SER A 29 -13.62 2.66 2.81
CA SER A 29 -12.94 2.10 3.97
C SER A 29 -11.88 3.05 4.56
N ALA A 30 -11.14 2.62 5.56
CA ALA A 30 -10.01 3.34 6.15
C ALA A 30 -8.85 2.36 6.44
N PRO A 31 -7.58 2.79 6.37
CA PRO A 31 -6.41 1.93 6.57
C PRO A 31 -6.13 1.73 8.07
N ILE A 32 -7.11 1.14 8.77
CA ILE A 32 -7.19 1.00 10.23
C ILE A 32 -6.82 -0.41 10.73
N GLY A 33 -6.30 -1.27 9.87
CA GLY A 33 -5.64 -2.52 10.26
C GLY A 33 -4.20 -2.31 10.76
N GLY A 34 -3.80 -1.05 10.96
CA GLY A 34 -2.52 -0.63 11.52
C GLY A 34 -1.79 0.41 10.69
N ALA A 35 -2.17 0.68 9.43
CA ALA A 35 -1.43 1.65 8.62
C ALA A 35 -1.53 3.08 9.15
N THR A 36 -2.69 3.52 9.69
CA THR A 36 -2.81 4.81 10.38
C THR A 36 -1.93 4.91 11.62
N ASP A 37 -1.60 3.78 12.25
CA ASP A 37 -0.79 3.73 13.46
C ASP A 37 0.71 3.65 13.13
N PHE A 38 1.08 2.88 12.11
CA PHE A 38 2.48 2.54 11.84
C PHE A 38 3.15 3.48 10.84
N LEU A 39 2.43 3.95 9.81
CA LEU A 39 3.01 4.80 8.76
C LEU A 39 3.65 6.09 9.30
N PRO A 40 3.04 6.83 10.27
CA PRO A 40 3.66 8.03 10.80
C PRO A 40 5.04 7.78 11.43
N TYR A 41 5.26 6.61 12.05
CA TYR A 41 6.56 6.23 12.60
C TYR A 41 7.54 5.71 11.55
N MET A 42 7.05 5.14 10.46
CA MET A 42 7.89 4.58 9.39
C MET A 42 8.37 5.65 8.40
N ILE A 43 7.47 6.54 7.96
CA ILE A 43 7.73 7.47 6.84
C ILE A 43 7.42 8.93 7.16
N GLY A 44 7.04 9.24 8.41
CA GLY A 44 6.63 10.58 8.83
C GLY A 44 5.17 10.92 8.47
N CYS A 45 4.61 11.91 9.17
CA CYS A 45 3.19 12.23 9.11
C CYS A 45 2.71 12.64 7.70
N GLU A 46 3.46 13.49 6.99
CA GLU A 46 3.04 14.00 5.67
C GLU A 46 3.01 12.88 4.60
N GLN A 47 4.03 12.03 4.54
CA GLN A 47 4.03 10.90 3.61
C GLN A 47 3.00 9.83 4.01
N ALA A 48 2.71 9.68 5.31
CA ALA A 48 1.62 8.84 5.77
C ALA A 48 0.25 9.34 5.26
N MET A 49 0.03 10.66 5.18
CA MET A 49 -1.18 11.24 4.58
C MET A 49 -1.27 10.95 3.08
N VAL A 50 -0.15 11.07 2.35
CA VAL A 50 -0.10 10.73 0.91
C VAL A 50 -0.46 9.25 0.68
N SER A 51 0.14 8.34 1.45
CA SER A 51 -0.16 6.90 1.33
C SER A 51 -1.58 6.56 1.80
N GLY A 52 -2.00 7.06 2.97
CA GLY A 52 -3.21 6.63 3.67
C GLY A 52 -4.48 7.37 3.24
N LEU A 53 -4.41 8.69 3.11
CA LEU A 53 -5.56 9.52 2.76
C LEU A 53 -5.74 9.62 1.24
N LEU A 54 -4.66 9.92 0.49
CA LEU A 54 -4.73 10.05 -0.97
C LEU A 54 -4.72 8.69 -1.69
N CYS A 55 -4.40 7.61 -0.97
CA CYS A 55 -4.30 6.26 -1.52
C CYS A 55 -3.31 6.22 -2.71
N GLU A 56 -2.19 6.94 -2.59
CA GLU A 56 -1.16 6.94 -3.64
C GLU A 56 -0.33 5.65 -3.58
N PRO A 57 -0.14 4.96 -4.71
CA PRO A 57 0.66 3.75 -4.76
C PRO A 57 2.15 4.09 -4.78
N PHE A 58 2.93 3.38 -3.97
CA PHE A 58 4.39 3.39 -3.98
C PHE A 58 4.92 2.13 -4.67
N SER A 59 6.00 2.29 -5.43
CA SER A 59 6.80 1.15 -5.88
C SER A 59 7.54 0.53 -4.70
N ALA A 60 7.99 -0.72 -4.84
CA ALA A 60 8.85 -1.34 -3.84
C ALA A 60 10.13 -0.54 -3.57
N HIS A 61 10.71 0.07 -4.60
CA HIS A 61 11.86 0.96 -4.43
C HIS A 61 11.54 2.19 -3.58
N LYS A 62 10.36 2.81 -3.79
CA LYS A 62 9.93 3.95 -2.98
C LYS A 62 9.63 3.54 -1.55
N ALA A 63 8.95 2.42 -1.37
CA ALA A 63 8.71 1.83 -0.05
C ALA A 63 10.02 1.55 0.70
N TYR A 64 11.03 0.99 0.02
CA TYR A 64 12.35 0.75 0.59
C TYR A 64 13.07 2.05 0.98
N ARG A 65 13.15 3.02 0.04
CA ARG A 65 13.85 4.30 0.28
C ARG A 65 13.18 5.16 1.36
N LEU A 66 11.87 5.03 1.56
CA LEU A 66 11.15 5.72 2.63
C LEU A 66 11.21 4.97 3.97
N GLY A 67 11.58 3.69 4.00
CA GLY A 67 11.67 2.89 5.22
C GLY A 67 10.42 2.06 5.57
N ILE A 68 9.50 1.86 4.63
CA ILE A 68 8.34 0.96 4.81
C ILE A 68 8.79 -0.51 4.81
N ILE A 69 9.80 -0.85 4.02
CA ILE A 69 10.41 -2.18 3.93
C ILE A 69 11.92 -2.10 4.12
N SER A 70 12.53 -3.14 4.66
CA SER A 70 13.95 -3.15 5.01
C SER A 70 14.87 -3.56 3.85
N GLU A 71 14.34 -4.25 2.84
CA GLU A 71 15.12 -4.73 1.70
C GLU A 71 14.23 -4.98 0.47
N VAL A 72 14.82 -4.83 -0.71
CA VAL A 72 14.15 -5.06 -2.00
C VAL A 72 15.08 -5.81 -2.96
N VAL A 73 14.53 -6.78 -3.70
CA VAL A 73 15.28 -7.56 -4.71
C VAL A 73 14.57 -7.68 -6.05
N PRO A 74 15.29 -7.80 -7.17
CA PRO A 74 14.67 -8.05 -8.47
C PRO A 74 13.90 -9.36 -8.54
N ALA A 75 12.69 -9.31 -9.10
CA ALA A 75 11.92 -10.52 -9.47
C ALA A 75 11.87 -10.78 -10.97
N LEU A 76 12.18 -9.79 -11.81
CA LEU A 76 12.12 -9.96 -13.25
C LEU A 76 13.40 -10.62 -13.77
N LYS A 77 13.27 -11.76 -14.46
CA LYS A 77 14.34 -12.32 -15.29
C LYS A 77 14.09 -12.05 -16.76
N VAL A 78 15.10 -11.51 -17.43
CA VAL A 78 15.12 -11.33 -18.89
C VAL A 78 16.41 -11.94 -19.42
N ASP A 79 16.30 -12.84 -20.39
CA ASP A 79 17.46 -13.49 -21.03
C ASP A 79 18.40 -14.15 -20.00
N GLY A 80 17.81 -14.77 -18.96
CA GLY A 80 18.51 -15.48 -17.88
C GLY A 80 19.09 -14.57 -16.77
N LYS A 81 18.96 -13.24 -16.87
CA LYS A 81 19.51 -12.29 -15.90
C LYS A 81 18.40 -11.58 -15.14
N PHE A 82 18.63 -11.37 -13.84
CA PHE A 82 17.77 -10.51 -13.04
C PHE A 82 17.90 -9.06 -13.48
N VAL A 83 16.75 -8.41 -13.64
CA VAL A 83 16.63 -7.01 -14.07
C VAL A 83 15.81 -6.29 -13.02
N ALA A 84 16.35 -5.19 -12.50
CA ALA A 84 15.59 -4.32 -11.59
C ALA A 84 14.31 -3.82 -12.27
N ASN A 85 13.25 -3.58 -11.49
CA ASN A 85 11.93 -3.21 -11.98
C ASN A 85 12.02 -2.15 -13.08
N PRO A 86 11.78 -2.51 -14.36
CA PRO A 86 12.05 -1.60 -15.46
C PRO A 86 11.07 -0.43 -15.49
N THR A 87 9.90 -0.58 -14.84
CA THR A 87 8.78 0.37 -14.93
C THR A 87 8.95 1.61 -14.05
N VAL A 88 10.01 1.66 -13.24
CA VAL A 88 10.28 2.76 -12.30
C VAL A 88 11.71 3.28 -12.45
N CYS A 89 11.94 4.52 -12.01
CA CYS A 89 13.25 5.16 -12.08
C CYS A 89 14.19 4.66 -10.96
N THR A 90 15.15 3.82 -11.31
CA THR A 90 16.15 3.25 -10.39
C THR A 90 17.58 3.75 -10.67
N ASP A 91 17.79 4.39 -11.81
CA ASP A 91 19.08 4.76 -12.42
C ASP A 91 19.50 6.21 -12.17
N ARG A 92 18.62 7.03 -11.58
CA ARG A 92 18.92 8.42 -11.19
C ARG A 92 18.52 8.71 -9.75
N TRP A 93 19.28 9.59 -9.09
CA TRP A 93 19.05 9.96 -7.69
C TRP A 93 18.21 11.22 -7.55
N LEU A 94 18.44 12.23 -8.40
CA LEU A 94 17.74 13.51 -8.37
C LEU A 94 16.95 13.72 -9.67
N ASP A 95 15.82 14.41 -9.56
CA ASP A 95 15.10 14.94 -10.71
C ASP A 95 15.62 16.34 -11.11
N GLU A 96 15.00 16.94 -12.13
CA GLU A 96 15.37 18.27 -12.65
C GLU A 96 15.22 19.41 -11.63
N PHE A 97 14.46 19.18 -10.55
CA PHE A 97 14.25 20.15 -9.47
C PHE A 97 15.11 19.85 -8.23
N GLY A 98 16.02 18.87 -8.31
CA GLY A 98 16.86 18.46 -7.20
C GLY A 98 16.12 17.63 -6.14
N ARG A 99 14.93 17.11 -6.44
CA ARG A 99 14.18 16.22 -5.52
C ARG A 99 14.70 14.79 -5.65
N ILE A 100 14.73 14.07 -4.54
CA ILE A 100 15.13 12.66 -4.53
C ILE A 100 14.09 11.84 -5.30
N VAL A 101 14.58 11.04 -6.24
CA VAL A 101 13.80 10.05 -6.98
C VAL A 101 13.75 8.81 -6.11
N HIS A 102 12.56 8.43 -5.63
CA HIS A 102 12.36 7.27 -4.78
C HIS A 102 12.01 6.00 -5.58
N GLY A 103 11.83 6.08 -6.88
CA GLY A 103 11.37 4.96 -7.70
C GLY A 103 10.01 5.26 -8.30
N GLU A 104 9.83 6.51 -8.73
CA GLU A 104 8.65 6.99 -9.41
C GLU A 104 8.45 6.21 -10.73
N PRO A 105 7.20 5.98 -11.15
CA PRO A 105 6.92 5.37 -12.43
C PRO A 105 7.55 6.15 -13.58
N LYS A 106 8.12 5.43 -14.55
CA LYS A 106 8.50 6.04 -15.83
C LYS A 106 7.24 6.48 -16.57
N THR A 107 7.36 7.56 -17.35
CA THR A 107 6.27 8.15 -18.13
C THR A 107 6.65 8.23 -19.62
N GLY A 108 5.67 8.49 -20.49
CA GLY A 108 5.90 8.66 -21.93
C GLY A 108 6.48 7.42 -22.63
N ALA A 109 7.41 7.64 -23.57
CA ALA A 109 8.04 6.58 -24.35
C ALA A 109 8.79 5.55 -23.46
N ALA A 110 9.49 6.03 -22.43
CA ALA A 110 10.20 5.17 -21.48
C ALA A 110 9.26 4.21 -20.74
N ALA A 111 8.02 4.62 -20.47
CA ALA A 111 7.01 3.73 -19.88
C ALA A 111 6.63 2.59 -20.84
N ALA A 112 6.40 2.90 -22.13
CA ALA A 112 6.04 1.91 -23.13
C ALA A 112 7.15 0.87 -23.35
N GLU A 113 8.40 1.32 -23.45
CA GLU A 113 9.57 0.45 -23.55
C GLU A 113 9.72 -0.45 -22.32
N SER A 114 9.55 0.12 -21.13
CA SER A 114 9.64 -0.62 -19.87
C SER A 114 8.56 -1.68 -19.74
N GLN A 115 7.34 -1.39 -20.23
CA GLN A 115 6.25 -2.36 -20.29
C GLN A 115 6.52 -3.48 -21.30
N ALA A 116 7.12 -3.17 -22.45
CA ALA A 116 7.54 -4.19 -23.42
C ALA A 116 8.61 -5.13 -22.83
N LEU A 117 9.58 -4.57 -22.10
CA LEU A 117 10.60 -5.35 -21.39
C LEU A 117 10.00 -6.22 -20.29
N LEU A 118 9.09 -5.67 -19.47
CA LEU A 118 8.40 -6.40 -18.42
C LEU A 118 7.65 -7.61 -18.98
N LYS A 119 6.97 -7.45 -20.12
CA LYS A 119 6.22 -8.54 -20.80
C LYS A 119 7.12 -9.64 -21.39
N ARG A 120 8.38 -9.33 -21.69
CA ARG A 120 9.35 -10.31 -22.23
C ARG A 120 9.92 -11.20 -21.13
N GLY A 121 9.97 -10.70 -19.90
CA GLY A 121 10.58 -11.41 -18.79
C GLY A 121 9.67 -12.41 -18.11
N THR A 122 10.27 -13.24 -17.27
CA THR A 122 9.57 -14.17 -16.37
C THR A 122 9.79 -13.74 -14.93
N ILE A 123 8.84 -14.08 -14.05
CA ILE A 123 8.97 -13.84 -12.61
C ILE A 123 9.76 -14.99 -11.99
N ASP A 124 10.83 -14.65 -11.28
CA ASP A 124 11.66 -15.56 -10.51
C ASP A 124 11.87 -14.96 -9.10
N LEU A 125 11.45 -15.70 -8.08
CA LEU A 125 11.51 -15.25 -6.68
C LEU A 125 12.70 -15.85 -5.90
N SER A 126 13.61 -16.56 -6.56
CA SER A 126 14.75 -17.19 -5.88
C SER A 126 15.64 -16.21 -5.12
N LEU A 127 15.81 -14.97 -5.62
CA LEU A 127 16.50 -13.93 -4.86
C LEU A 127 15.74 -13.48 -3.62
N LEU A 128 14.40 -13.47 -3.67
CA LEU A 128 13.59 -13.13 -2.50
C LEU A 128 13.73 -14.23 -1.43
N ASP A 129 13.62 -15.49 -1.83
CA ASP A 129 13.81 -16.64 -0.93
C ASP A 129 15.22 -16.60 -0.31
N GLU A 130 16.26 -16.35 -1.11
CA GLU A 130 17.64 -16.21 -0.62
C GLU A 130 17.77 -15.09 0.42
N ARG A 131 17.10 -13.94 0.23
CA ARG A 131 17.15 -12.85 1.21
C ARG A 131 16.36 -13.14 2.49
N VAL A 132 15.26 -13.86 2.39
CA VAL A 132 14.52 -14.34 3.56
C VAL A 132 15.40 -15.30 4.36
N GLU A 133 16.03 -16.29 3.71
CA GLU A 133 16.95 -17.23 4.36
C GLU A 133 18.15 -16.53 4.98
N ALA A 134 18.72 -15.53 4.30
CA ALA A 134 19.82 -14.73 4.84
C ALA A 134 19.39 -13.94 6.08
N LEU A 135 18.17 -13.40 6.13
CA LEU A 135 17.64 -12.73 7.32
C LEU A 135 17.42 -13.72 8.47
N CYS A 136 16.80 -14.86 8.21
CA CYS A 136 16.62 -15.93 9.20
C CYS A 136 17.96 -16.39 9.77
N THR A 137 18.96 -16.55 8.91
CA THR A 137 20.33 -16.88 9.31
C THR A 137 20.90 -15.81 10.23
N LYS A 138 20.78 -14.51 9.91
CA LYS A 138 21.24 -13.43 10.79
C LYS A 138 20.58 -13.50 12.18
N LEU A 139 19.28 -13.81 12.24
CA LEU A 139 18.56 -13.96 13.51
C LEU A 139 19.05 -15.18 14.31
N LEU A 140 19.38 -16.29 13.64
CA LEU A 140 19.95 -17.49 14.28
C LEU A 140 21.27 -17.20 15.01
N TYR A 141 22.07 -16.27 14.50
CA TYR A 141 23.34 -15.84 15.11
C TYR A 141 23.19 -14.75 16.18
N THR A 142 22.02 -14.62 16.80
CA THR A 142 21.78 -13.69 17.92
C THR A 142 21.51 -14.45 19.23
N PHE A 143 21.79 -13.83 20.38
CA PHE A 143 21.42 -14.41 21.68
C PHE A 143 19.90 -14.32 21.89
N PRO A 144 19.17 -15.44 22.05
CA PRO A 144 17.70 -15.43 22.02
C PRO A 144 17.04 -14.50 23.04
N GLU A 145 17.51 -14.50 24.29
CA GLU A 145 16.95 -13.63 25.34
C GLU A 145 17.19 -12.14 25.05
N CYS A 146 18.37 -11.79 24.54
CA CYS A 146 18.67 -10.42 24.15
C CYS A 146 17.85 -10.00 22.93
N THR A 147 17.61 -10.91 21.98
CA THR A 147 16.79 -10.68 20.80
C THR A 147 15.34 -10.42 21.17
N THR A 148 14.75 -11.29 22.00
CA THR A 148 13.39 -11.09 22.54
C THR A 148 13.28 -9.74 23.23
N LYS A 149 14.21 -9.45 24.16
CA LYS A 149 14.20 -8.17 24.88
C LYS A 149 14.31 -6.97 23.93
N THR A 150 15.17 -7.07 22.92
CA THR A 150 15.37 -5.99 21.93
C THR A 150 14.11 -5.77 21.09
N VAL A 151 13.49 -6.84 20.60
CA VAL A 151 12.25 -6.76 19.82
C VAL A 151 11.12 -6.16 20.65
N GLU A 152 10.95 -6.57 21.91
CA GLU A 152 9.94 -6.02 22.81
C GLU A 152 10.13 -4.52 23.05
N GLU A 153 11.37 -4.05 23.20
CA GLU A 153 11.68 -2.63 23.38
C GLU A 153 11.43 -1.82 22.10
N LEU A 154 11.93 -2.30 20.96
CA LEU A 154 11.79 -1.60 19.68
C LEU A 154 10.35 -1.54 19.17
N ARG A 155 9.49 -2.50 19.55
CA ARG A 155 8.07 -2.52 19.15
C ARG A 155 7.19 -1.51 19.87
N LYS A 156 7.64 -0.97 21.01
CA LYS A 156 6.80 -0.12 21.87
C LYS A 156 6.11 1.03 21.14
N PRO A 157 6.76 1.80 20.25
CA PRO A 157 6.06 2.89 19.54
C PRO A 157 4.86 2.41 18.73
N LYS A 158 5.02 1.31 17.96
CA LYS A 158 3.93 0.69 17.19
C LYS A 158 2.82 0.16 18.10
N LEU A 159 3.20 -0.55 19.18
CA LEU A 159 2.23 -1.13 20.12
C LEU A 159 1.45 -0.06 20.88
N ASN A 160 2.10 1.05 21.27
CA ASN A 160 1.44 2.15 21.95
C ASN A 160 0.37 2.80 21.07
N ALA A 161 0.72 3.09 19.81
CA ALA A 161 -0.24 3.64 18.85
C ALA A 161 -1.39 2.66 18.57
N TRP A 162 -1.07 1.39 18.27
CA TRP A 162 -2.07 0.35 18.03
C TRP A 162 -3.02 0.18 19.23
N ASN A 163 -2.49 0.06 20.45
CA ASN A 163 -3.33 -0.13 21.63
C ASN A 163 -4.19 1.09 21.95
N ALA A 164 -3.74 2.30 21.61
CA ALA A 164 -4.54 3.51 21.77
C ALA A 164 -5.72 3.57 20.77
N ASN A 165 -5.57 2.97 19.58
CA ASN A 165 -6.53 3.13 18.48
C ASN A 165 -7.40 1.91 18.17
N LYS A 166 -6.95 0.68 18.48
CA LYS A 166 -7.63 -0.56 18.07
C LYS A 166 -9.12 -0.65 18.44
N GLU A 167 -9.52 -0.08 19.57
CA GLU A 167 -10.92 -0.11 20.02
C GLU A 167 -11.80 0.81 19.16
N ASN A 168 -11.34 2.04 18.87
CA ASN A 168 -12.09 2.94 17.99
C ASN A 168 -12.13 2.43 16.54
N ALA A 169 -11.07 1.75 16.10
CA ALA A 169 -11.00 1.13 14.79
C ALA A 169 -12.02 -0.01 14.66
N ARG A 170 -12.15 -0.85 15.69
CA ARG A 170 -13.18 -1.88 15.78
C ARG A 170 -14.58 -1.28 15.70
N ASP A 171 -14.84 -0.25 16.49
CA ASP A 171 -16.18 0.36 16.57
C ASP A 171 -16.55 1.06 15.25
N TRP A 172 -15.61 1.78 14.65
CA TRP A 172 -15.78 2.35 13.31
C TRP A 172 -16.07 1.26 12.28
N LEU A 173 -15.34 0.14 12.32
CA LEU A 173 -15.55 -0.97 11.40
C LEU A 173 -16.97 -1.53 11.54
N ALA A 174 -17.44 -1.76 12.76
CA ALA A 174 -18.78 -2.28 13.02
C ALA A 174 -19.89 -1.36 12.46
N LEU A 175 -19.72 -0.04 12.59
CA LEU A 175 -20.73 0.94 12.18
C LEU A 175 -20.68 1.26 10.68
N ASN A 176 -19.48 1.39 10.12
CA ASN A 176 -19.29 1.84 8.74
C ASN A 176 -19.71 0.78 7.71
N MET A 177 -19.71 -0.51 8.09
CA MET A 177 -20.17 -1.62 7.21
C MET A 177 -21.61 -1.48 6.72
N MET A 178 -22.43 -0.64 7.35
CA MET A 178 -23.80 -0.39 6.92
C MET A 178 -23.97 0.85 6.02
N THR A 179 -22.89 1.63 5.81
CA THR A 179 -22.92 2.89 5.06
C THR A 179 -21.84 2.96 3.99
N GLU A 180 -20.78 3.74 4.18
CA GLU A 180 -19.76 4.02 3.16
C GLU A 180 -19.04 2.76 2.70
N ALA A 181 -18.66 1.85 3.63
CA ALA A 181 -18.03 0.59 3.26
C ALA A 181 -18.95 -0.29 2.43
N ARG A 182 -20.26 -0.34 2.74
CA ARG A 182 -21.22 -1.09 1.92
C ARG A 182 -21.25 -0.57 0.49
N ALA A 183 -21.35 0.76 0.32
CA ALA A 183 -21.41 1.37 -1.00
C ALA A 183 -20.08 1.21 -1.78
N GLY A 184 -18.95 1.44 -1.11
CA GLY A 184 -17.63 1.36 -1.71
C GLY A 184 -17.21 -0.07 -2.10
N PHE A 185 -17.41 -1.05 -1.21
CA PHE A 185 -17.13 -2.46 -1.52
C PHE A 185 -18.02 -3.00 -2.63
N ARG A 186 -19.28 -2.58 -2.65
CA ARG A 186 -20.19 -2.97 -3.73
C ARG A 186 -19.75 -2.40 -5.08
N ALA A 187 -19.43 -1.11 -5.14
CA ALA A 187 -18.88 -0.49 -6.36
C ALA A 187 -17.60 -1.19 -6.84
N PHE A 188 -16.71 -1.54 -5.91
CA PHE A 188 -15.47 -2.24 -6.22
C PHE A 188 -15.72 -3.64 -6.80
N ASN A 189 -16.62 -4.40 -6.17
CA ASN A 189 -16.89 -5.80 -6.51
C ASN A 189 -17.76 -5.94 -7.78
N GLU A 190 -18.79 -5.10 -7.91
CA GLU A 190 -19.73 -5.16 -9.04
C GLU A 190 -19.26 -4.36 -10.27
N GLY A 191 -18.30 -3.46 -10.07
CA GLY A 191 -17.76 -2.58 -11.11
C GLY A 191 -16.88 -3.29 -12.14
N THR A 192 -17.05 -2.90 -13.39
CA THR A 192 -16.26 -3.40 -14.53
C THR A 192 -15.27 -2.35 -15.03
N ARG A 193 -14.46 -2.69 -16.05
CA ARG A 193 -13.54 -1.73 -16.65
C ARG A 193 -14.28 -0.62 -17.40
N GLU A 194 -15.48 -0.91 -17.89
CA GLU A 194 -16.33 0.00 -18.66
C GLU A 194 -17.15 0.92 -17.74
N THR A 195 -17.66 0.37 -16.63
CA THR A 195 -18.51 1.11 -15.68
C THR A 195 -17.71 1.82 -14.59
N GLY A 196 -16.49 1.38 -14.32
CA GLY A 196 -15.66 1.86 -13.21
C GLY A 196 -15.89 1.06 -11.93
N ARG A 197 -15.00 1.26 -10.94
CA ARG A 197 -14.99 0.54 -9.65
C ARG A 197 -15.06 1.45 -8.42
N GLU A 198 -15.39 2.72 -8.64
CA GLU A 198 -15.44 3.74 -7.60
C GLU A 198 -16.82 4.39 -7.57
N VAL A 199 -17.34 4.63 -6.38
CA VAL A 199 -18.59 5.40 -6.19
C VAL A 199 -18.43 6.84 -6.68
N ASP A 200 -19.55 7.51 -6.92
CA ASP A 200 -19.55 8.97 -7.16
C ASP A 200 -19.35 9.76 -5.88
N PHE A 201 -18.07 10.00 -5.57
CA PHE A 201 -17.69 10.78 -4.39
C PHE A 201 -18.24 12.20 -4.42
N VAL A 202 -18.43 12.80 -5.60
CA VAL A 202 -18.94 14.17 -5.70
C VAL A 202 -20.44 14.17 -5.44
N ALA A 203 -21.18 13.25 -6.05
CA ALA A 203 -22.62 13.09 -5.80
C ALA A 203 -22.89 12.73 -4.34
N LEU A 204 -22.13 11.79 -3.76
CA LEU A 204 -22.24 11.42 -2.35
C LEU A 204 -22.02 12.65 -1.44
N ARG A 205 -20.94 13.41 -1.63
CA ARG A 205 -20.65 14.60 -0.82
C ARG A 205 -21.75 15.67 -0.94
N ARG A 206 -22.30 15.87 -2.15
CA ARG A 206 -23.42 16.79 -2.38
C ARG A 206 -24.70 16.33 -1.68
N ALA A 207 -25.02 15.04 -1.75
CA ALA A 207 -26.19 14.46 -1.09
C ALA A 207 -26.10 14.59 0.44
N LEU A 208 -24.94 14.27 1.03
CA LEU A 208 -24.68 14.43 2.45
C LEU A 208 -24.77 15.90 2.89
N ALA A 209 -24.20 16.83 2.10
CA ALA A 209 -24.31 18.26 2.36
C ALA A 209 -25.76 18.78 2.32
N ALA A 210 -26.63 18.12 1.54
CA ALA A 210 -28.07 18.40 1.49
C ALA A 210 -28.87 17.66 2.57
N ASN A 211 -28.22 17.05 3.57
CA ASN A 211 -28.84 16.20 4.60
C ASN A 211 -29.67 15.03 4.05
N THR A 212 -29.28 14.50 2.88
CA THR A 212 -29.91 13.29 2.36
C THR A 212 -29.60 12.12 3.29
N ARG A 213 -30.63 11.40 3.75
CA ARG A 213 -30.46 10.23 4.60
C ARG A 213 -29.74 9.12 3.83
N TRP A 214 -28.87 8.38 4.50
CA TRP A 214 -28.30 7.15 3.94
C TRP A 214 -29.38 6.10 3.76
N SER A 215 -29.79 5.86 2.52
CA SER A 215 -30.78 4.85 2.13
C SER A 215 -30.25 3.98 0.99
N ASP A 216 -30.99 2.93 0.63
CA ASP A 216 -30.65 2.12 -0.52
C ASP A 216 -30.75 2.95 -1.82
N GLU A 217 -31.71 3.88 -1.94
CA GLU A 217 -31.80 4.78 -3.10
C GLU A 217 -30.56 5.67 -3.25
N LEU A 218 -30.08 6.28 -2.15
CA LEU A 218 -28.83 7.04 -2.20
C LEU A 218 -27.66 6.12 -2.59
N SER A 219 -27.60 4.92 -2.00
CA SER A 219 -26.53 3.96 -2.25
C SER A 219 -26.48 3.49 -3.71
N GLU A 220 -27.64 3.28 -4.35
CA GLU A 220 -27.74 2.95 -5.78
C GLU A 220 -27.34 4.14 -6.66
N SER A 221 -27.80 5.36 -6.31
CA SER A 221 -27.56 6.56 -7.13
C SER A 221 -26.09 6.93 -7.29
N ILE A 222 -25.24 6.50 -6.36
CA ILE A 222 -23.80 6.76 -6.36
C ILE A 222 -22.97 5.60 -6.94
N GLN A 223 -23.61 4.49 -7.36
CA GLN A 223 -22.88 3.36 -7.94
C GLN A 223 -22.30 3.72 -9.32
N PRO A 224 -21.19 3.08 -9.74
CA PRO A 224 -20.59 3.32 -11.05
C PRO A 224 -21.58 3.15 -12.21
N ARG A 225 -22.50 2.17 -12.08
CA ARG A 225 -23.54 1.86 -13.09
C ARG A 225 -24.62 2.92 -13.22
N ALA A 226 -24.83 3.77 -12.20
CA ALA A 226 -25.84 4.83 -12.23
C ALA A 226 -25.40 6.04 -13.08
N ARG A 227 -24.14 6.08 -13.53
CA ARG A 227 -23.61 7.13 -14.41
C ARG A 227 -23.82 6.86 -15.91
N GLY A 228 -24.39 5.70 -16.26
CA GLY A 228 -24.60 5.23 -17.64
C GLY A 228 -26.02 5.45 -18.14
#